data_AF-A0A163KAD7-F1
#
_entry.id   AF-A0A163KAD7-F1
#
_cell.length_a   1.000
_cell.length_b   1.000
_cell.length_c   1.000
_cell.angle_alpha   90.00
_cell.angle_beta   90.00
_cell.angle_gamma   90.00
#
_symmetry.space_group_name_H-M   'P 1'
#
loop_
_entity.id
_entity.type
_entity.pdbx_description
1 polymer ?
#
loop_
_entity_poly.entity_id
_entity_poly.type
_entity_poly.pdbx_seq_one_letter_code
_entity_poly.pdbx_strand_id
1 'polypeptide(L)'
;MNKMLLIVITAATLLTACQSNPADNNGNATGNNEQSAQTETSQQNNESAEESLDHGAWSALPEYDVIVRNIDSQDYTFRTVTDNKNERILLLTNPDGEEKYKTIFIKNTSRLKIIDVDGGGQLFNDILENS
;
A
#
# COMPACT_ATOMS: atom_id res chain seq x y z
N MET A 1 -35.05 -7.70 -25.73
CA MET A 1 -35.06 -6.28 -26.19
C MET A 1 -35.42 -5.44 -24.99
N ASN A 2 -34.41 -4.98 -24.27
CA ASN A 2 -34.58 -4.41 -22.94
C ASN A 2 -34.41 -2.92 -23.13
N LYS A 3 -35.50 -2.17 -22.95
CA LYS A 3 -35.54 -0.74 -23.21
C LYS A 3 -34.72 -0.01 -22.15
N MET A 4 -33.68 0.63 -22.64
CA MET A 4 -32.81 1.60 -21.99
C MET A 4 -33.58 2.92 -21.75
N LEU A 5 -33.67 3.38 -20.50
CA LEU A 5 -33.89 4.77 -20.03
C LEU A 5 -33.94 4.71 -18.48
N LEU A 6 -33.25 5.50 -17.66
CA LEU A 6 -33.19 6.96 -17.60
C LEU A 6 -31.93 7.44 -16.86
N ILE A 7 -31.33 8.49 -17.41
CA ILE A 7 -30.26 9.31 -16.82
C ILE A 7 -30.89 10.45 -16.01
N VAL A 8 -30.12 10.99 -15.06
CA VAL A 8 -30.07 12.37 -14.51
C VAL A 8 -30.30 12.42 -13.00
N ILE A 9 -29.23 12.72 -12.24
CA ILE A 9 -29.26 13.76 -11.20
C ILE A 9 -27.92 14.50 -11.24
N THR A 10 -27.95 15.72 -11.77
CA THR A 10 -26.93 16.76 -11.60
C THR A 10 -27.11 17.42 -10.24
N ALA A 11 -26.04 17.48 -9.43
CA ALA A 11 -25.93 18.43 -8.33
C ALA A 11 -24.58 19.14 -8.44
N ALA A 12 -24.60 20.39 -8.89
CA ALA A 12 -23.45 21.26 -8.92
C ALA A 12 -23.13 21.73 -7.50
N THR A 13 -22.01 21.28 -6.94
CA THR A 13 -21.47 21.84 -5.69
C THR A 13 -20.75 23.14 -6.02
N LEU A 14 -21.31 24.26 -5.58
CA LEU A 14 -20.68 25.57 -5.61
C LEU A 14 -19.47 25.56 -4.67
N LEU A 15 -18.27 25.75 -5.20
CA LEU A 15 -17.09 26.07 -4.40
C LEU A 15 -17.13 27.57 -4.08
N THR A 16 -17.51 27.90 -2.86
CA THR A 16 -17.37 29.23 -2.28
C THR A 16 -15.88 29.61 -2.26
N ALA A 17 -15.54 30.65 -3.02
CA ALA A 17 -14.22 31.29 -2.98
C ALA A 17 -14.14 32.20 -1.75
N CYS A 18 -13.34 31.83 -0.75
CA CYS A 18 -12.92 32.76 0.29
C CYS A 18 -11.66 33.50 -0.19
N GLN A 19 -11.88 34.75 -0.57
CA GLN A 19 -10.88 35.73 -0.92
C GLN A 19 -10.66 36.66 0.28
N SER A 20 -9.42 36.77 0.77
CA SER A 20 -8.79 38.04 1.19
C SER A 20 -7.50 37.79 1.98
N ASN A 21 -6.38 38.21 1.41
CA ASN A 21 -5.22 38.73 2.15
C ASN A 21 -5.11 40.21 1.69
N PRO A 22 -4.92 41.22 2.57
CA PRO A 22 -3.61 41.44 3.20
C PRO A 22 -3.64 42.05 4.62
N ALA A 23 -2.56 41.84 5.38
CA ALA A 23 -1.71 42.89 5.98
C ALA A 23 -1.01 42.43 7.27
N ASP A 24 0.29 42.71 7.32
CA ASP A 24 1.25 42.53 8.40
C ASP A 24 0.82 43.11 9.76
N ASN A 25 1.21 42.49 10.88
CA ASN A 25 2.31 42.99 11.75
C ASN A 25 2.52 42.11 13.02
N ASN A 26 3.70 41.52 13.11
CA ASN A 26 4.58 41.34 14.29
C ASN A 26 3.99 41.17 15.70
N GLY A 27 4.21 39.98 16.29
CA GLY A 27 4.09 39.70 17.73
C GLY A 27 4.81 38.40 18.10
N ASN A 28 6.09 38.52 18.44
CA ASN A 28 7.05 37.49 18.83
C ASN A 28 6.59 36.60 20.02
N ALA A 29 6.59 35.26 19.84
CA ALA A 29 6.89 34.30 20.90
C ALA A 29 7.37 32.94 20.32
N THR A 30 8.64 32.67 20.54
CA THR A 30 9.44 31.45 20.36
C THR A 30 8.75 30.09 20.61
N GLY A 31 9.02 29.13 19.72
CA GLY A 31 8.83 27.69 19.94
C GLY A 31 9.33 26.87 18.75
N ASN A 32 10.60 26.47 18.77
CA ASN A 32 11.23 25.61 17.76
C ASN A 32 10.56 24.23 17.72
N ASN A 33 10.19 23.72 16.53
CA ASN A 33 10.70 22.45 16.02
C ASN A 33 10.36 22.30 14.52
N GLU A 34 11.39 22.30 13.69
CA GLU A 34 11.32 21.81 12.32
C GLU A 34 11.27 20.28 12.37
N GLN A 35 10.25 19.65 11.79
CA GLN A 35 10.44 18.31 11.26
C GLN A 35 9.55 18.08 10.04
N SER A 36 10.21 18.28 8.89
CA SER A 36 9.96 17.64 7.62
C SER A 36 9.59 16.16 7.76
N ALA A 37 8.55 15.73 7.06
CA ALA A 37 8.35 14.32 6.72
C ALA A 37 7.69 14.20 5.33
N GLN A 38 8.59 14.16 4.35
CA GLN A 38 8.62 13.26 3.20
C GLN A 38 7.45 13.27 2.20
N THR A 39 7.70 14.07 1.16
CA THR A 39 7.50 13.75 -0.25
C THR A 39 7.58 12.25 -0.54
N GLU A 40 6.48 11.69 -1.04
CA GLU A 40 6.46 10.42 -1.75
C GLU A 40 7.26 10.57 -3.05
N THR A 41 8.53 10.17 -3.01
CA THR A 41 9.33 10.03 -4.22
C THR A 41 9.00 8.69 -4.84
N SER A 42 8.08 8.68 -5.80
CA SER A 42 7.90 7.60 -6.75
C SER A 42 9.18 7.47 -7.58
N GLN A 43 10.12 6.64 -7.13
CA GLN A 43 11.22 6.16 -7.96
C GLN A 43 10.78 4.87 -8.62
N GLN A 44 10.23 5.04 -9.83
CA GLN A 44 10.09 4.00 -10.83
C GLN A 44 11.48 3.49 -11.19
N ASN A 45 11.92 2.41 -10.54
CA ASN A 45 13.00 1.58 -11.06
C ASN A 45 12.34 0.41 -11.79
N ASN A 46 12.36 0.48 -13.12
CA ASN A 46 11.97 -0.63 -13.99
C ASN A 46 13.04 -1.72 -13.88
N GLU A 47 12.87 -2.62 -12.92
CA GLU A 47 13.53 -3.91 -12.95
C GLU A 47 12.46 -4.94 -13.29
N SER A 48 12.60 -5.52 -14.49
CA SER A 48 11.70 -6.52 -15.06
C SER A 48 11.64 -7.73 -14.13
N ALA A 49 10.57 -7.82 -13.35
CA ALA A 49 10.27 -9.01 -12.57
C ALA A 49 9.85 -10.12 -13.52
N GLU A 50 10.75 -11.07 -13.77
CA GLU A 50 10.38 -12.33 -14.41
C GLU A 50 9.38 -13.06 -13.52
N GLU A 51 8.18 -13.26 -14.04
CA GLU A 51 7.14 -14.09 -13.43
C GLU A 51 7.65 -15.53 -13.31
N SER A 52 8.16 -15.88 -12.14
CA SER A 52 8.42 -17.26 -11.77
C SER A 52 7.35 -17.72 -10.79
N LEU A 53 6.37 -18.44 -11.34
CA LEU A 53 5.40 -19.26 -10.61
C LEU A 53 6.15 -20.41 -9.91
N ASP A 54 6.76 -20.15 -8.75
CA ASP A 54 7.26 -21.23 -7.89
C ASP A 54 6.62 -21.18 -6.50
N HIS A 55 5.47 -21.84 -6.37
CA HIS A 55 4.79 -22.04 -5.08
C HIS A 55 5.69 -22.71 -4.03
N GLY A 56 6.68 -23.52 -4.46
CA GLY A 56 7.63 -24.16 -3.56
C GLY A 56 8.59 -23.18 -2.91
N ALA A 57 9.03 -22.16 -3.65
CA ALA A 57 9.96 -21.14 -3.15
C ALA A 57 9.35 -20.27 -2.05
N TRP A 58 8.05 -19.95 -2.14
CA TRP A 58 7.40 -19.05 -1.17
C TRP A 58 7.23 -19.67 0.21
N SER A 59 6.93 -20.97 0.27
CA SER A 59 6.74 -21.67 1.56
C SER A 59 7.99 -21.71 2.44
N ALA A 60 9.17 -21.48 1.87
CA ALA A 60 10.43 -21.42 2.61
C ALA A 60 10.70 -20.03 3.20
N LEU A 61 9.88 -19.03 2.87
CA LEU A 61 10.06 -17.68 3.40
C LEU A 61 9.62 -17.60 4.87
N PRO A 62 10.40 -16.96 5.75
CA PRO A 62 10.06 -16.87 7.18
C PRO A 62 8.73 -16.13 7.43
N GLU A 63 8.31 -15.27 6.51
CA GLU A 63 7.05 -14.53 6.57
C GLU A 63 5.83 -15.28 6.02
N TYR A 64 6.02 -16.39 5.28
CA TYR A 64 4.95 -17.03 4.51
C TYR A 64 3.77 -17.47 5.37
N ASP A 65 4.04 -18.19 6.46
CA ASP A 65 3.01 -18.70 7.34
C ASP A 65 2.17 -17.59 7.94
N VAL A 66 2.77 -16.43 8.23
CA VAL A 66 2.05 -15.28 8.78
C VAL A 66 1.22 -14.61 7.70
N ILE A 67 1.72 -14.53 6.46
CA ILE A 67 0.94 -14.01 5.33
C ILE A 67 -0.34 -14.83 5.13
N VAL A 68 -0.23 -16.14 4.95
CA VAL A 68 -1.40 -17.01 4.66
C VAL A 68 -2.39 -17.11 5.82
N ARG A 69 -1.95 -16.85 7.06
CA ARG A 69 -2.83 -16.80 8.25
C ARG A 69 -3.64 -15.50 8.37
N ASN A 70 -3.19 -14.42 7.74
CA ASN A 70 -3.80 -13.09 7.89
C ASN A 70 -4.61 -12.63 6.66
N ILE A 71 -4.62 -13.43 5.59
CA ILE A 71 -5.41 -13.17 4.39
C ILE A 71 -6.53 -14.21 4.25
N ASP A 72 -7.49 -13.96 3.36
CA ASP A 72 -8.53 -14.95 3.08
C ASP A 72 -7.97 -16.19 2.37
N SER A 73 -8.72 -17.29 2.40
CA SER A 73 -8.26 -18.61 1.92
C SER A 73 -8.41 -18.82 0.41
N GLN A 74 -8.20 -17.78 -0.40
CA GLN A 74 -8.19 -17.89 -1.86
C GLN A 74 -6.83 -18.34 -2.42
N ASP A 75 -6.84 -18.81 -3.66
CA ASP A 75 -5.65 -19.23 -4.39
C ASP A 75 -4.90 -18.01 -4.96
N TYR A 76 -4.12 -17.34 -4.11
CA TYR A 76 -3.32 -16.19 -4.50
C TYR A 76 -2.05 -16.60 -5.24
N THR A 77 -1.78 -15.91 -6.36
CA THR A 77 -0.47 -15.91 -7.00
C THR A 77 0.43 -14.86 -6.37
N PHE A 78 1.64 -15.26 -6.00
CA PHE A 78 2.65 -14.36 -5.43
C PHE A 78 3.60 -13.87 -6.52
N ARG A 79 3.81 -12.55 -6.59
CA ARG A 79 4.78 -11.90 -7.48
C ARG A 79 5.76 -11.07 -6.66
N THR A 80 7.05 -11.33 -6.83
CA THR A 80 8.09 -10.47 -6.25
C THR A 80 8.16 -9.16 -7.02
N VAL A 81 8.02 -8.04 -6.31
CA VAL A 81 8.32 -6.70 -6.82
C VAL A 81 9.76 -6.32 -6.49
N THR A 82 10.17 -6.60 -5.25
CA THR A 82 11.52 -6.32 -4.76
C THR A 82 11.95 -7.48 -3.87
N ASP A 83 13.18 -7.96 -4.04
CA ASP A 83 13.84 -8.83 -3.05
C ASP A 83 15.32 -8.48 -2.97
N ASN A 84 15.71 -7.71 -1.96
CA ASN A 84 17.09 -7.30 -1.74
C ASN A 84 17.54 -7.60 -0.31
N LYS A 85 18.76 -7.20 0.07
CA LYS A 85 19.31 -7.48 1.40
C LYS A 85 18.53 -6.85 2.56
N ASN A 86 17.76 -5.80 2.31
CA ASN A 86 17.06 -5.03 3.33
C ASN A 86 15.58 -5.43 3.42
N GLU A 87 14.91 -5.58 2.27
CA GLU A 87 13.47 -5.82 2.23
C GLU A 87 13.05 -6.76 1.11
N ARG A 88 11.87 -7.36 1.29
CA ARG A 88 11.12 -8.08 0.26
C ARG A 88 9.72 -7.51 0.16
N ILE A 89 9.27 -7.24 -1.05
CA ILE A 89 7.92 -6.77 -1.37
C ILE A 89 7.29 -7.76 -2.32
N LEU A 90 6.18 -8.38 -1.89
CA LEU A 90 5.37 -9.28 -2.70
C LEU A 90 4.02 -8.63 -2.99
N LEU A 91 3.52 -8.84 -4.20
CA LEU A 91 2.14 -8.57 -4.59
C LEU A 91 1.39 -9.90 -4.72
N LEU A 92 0.21 -9.97 -4.13
CA LEU A 92 -0.65 -11.13 -4.18
C LEU A 92 -1.85 -10.82 -5.06
N THR A 93 -2.05 -11.66 -6.08
CA THR A 93 -3.08 -11.50 -7.09
C THR A 93 -4.07 -12.66 -6.98
N ASN A 94 -5.37 -12.35 -6.94
CA ASN A 94 -6.41 -13.38 -6.90
C ASN A 94 -6.54 -14.12 -8.25
N PRO A 95 -7.35 -15.19 -8.34
CA PRO A 95 -7.55 -15.92 -9.59
C PRO A 95 -8.10 -15.07 -10.76
N ASP A 96 -8.76 -13.94 -10.46
CA ASP A 96 -9.28 -13.01 -11.46
C ASP A 96 -8.20 -12.05 -12.02
N GLY A 97 -6.97 -12.10 -11.49
CA GLY A 97 -5.87 -11.24 -11.92
C GLY A 97 -5.82 -9.89 -11.20
N GLU A 98 -6.63 -9.69 -10.17
CA GLU A 98 -6.68 -8.47 -9.36
C GLU A 98 -5.69 -8.54 -8.20
N GLU A 99 -4.88 -7.49 -8.02
CA GLU A 99 -4.04 -7.32 -6.84
C GLU A 99 -4.94 -7.12 -5.61
N LYS A 100 -4.78 -7.95 -4.59
CA LYS A 100 -5.55 -7.86 -3.33
C LYS A 100 -4.70 -7.48 -2.14
N TYR A 101 -3.45 -7.94 -2.12
CA TYR A 101 -2.55 -7.65 -1.02
C TYR A 101 -1.16 -7.25 -1.50
N LYS A 102 -0.56 -6.38 -0.70
CA LYS A 102 0.88 -6.07 -0.75
C LYS A 102 1.50 -6.45 0.57
N THR A 103 2.61 -7.17 0.52
CA THR A 103 3.43 -7.46 1.71
C THR A 103 4.73 -6.67 1.65
N ILE A 104 5.23 -6.28 2.83
CA ILE A 104 6.55 -5.66 2.98
C ILE A 104 7.23 -6.34 4.16
N PHE A 105 8.27 -7.12 3.89
CA PHE A 105 9.08 -7.78 4.90
C PHE A 105 10.43 -7.09 5.03
N ILE A 106 10.68 -6.49 6.19
CA ILE A 106 11.91 -5.78 6.53
C ILE A 106 12.87 -6.76 7.23
N LYS A 107 13.86 -7.27 6.48
CA LYS A 107 14.68 -8.43 6.86
C LYS A 107 15.55 -8.20 8.09
N ASN A 108 16.07 -6.99 8.28
CA ASN A 108 16.96 -6.67 9.40
C ASN A 108 16.23 -6.57 10.76
N THR A 109 14.91 -6.43 10.74
CA THR A 109 14.07 -6.32 11.95
C THR A 109 13.03 -7.43 12.03
N SER A 110 13.03 -8.35 11.05
CA SER A 110 11.98 -9.37 10.85
C SER A 110 10.56 -8.80 10.90
N ARG A 111 10.37 -7.52 10.53
CA ARG A 111 9.04 -6.88 10.57
C ARG A 111 8.29 -7.16 9.29
N LEU A 112 7.10 -7.75 9.41
CA LEU A 112 6.18 -7.96 8.31
C LEU A 112 5.05 -6.94 8.37
N LYS A 113 4.73 -6.34 7.22
CA LYS A 113 3.49 -5.61 6.98
C LYS A 113 2.67 -6.32 5.92
N ILE A 114 1.36 -6.41 6.12
CA ILE A 114 0.37 -6.90 5.14
C ILE A 114 -0.67 -5.81 4.96
N ILE A 115 -0.88 -5.40 3.72
CA ILE A 115 -1.77 -4.29 3.35
C ILE A 115 -2.78 -4.81 2.34
N ASP A 116 -4.06 -4.61 2.62
CA ASP A 116 -5.17 -4.74 1.69
C ASP A 116 -5.19 -3.53 0.75
N VAL A 117 -5.07 -3.79 -0.55
CA VAL A 117 -4.97 -2.74 -1.57
C VAL A 117 -6.35 -2.25 -2.05
N ASP A 118 -7.43 -2.96 -1.71
CA ASP A 118 -8.82 -2.61 -2.04
C ASP A 118 -9.47 -1.70 -0.97
N GLY A 119 -8.67 -1.17 -0.05
CA GLY A 119 -9.12 -0.19 0.94
C GLY A 119 -9.39 -0.74 2.34
N GLY A 120 -9.10 -2.02 2.59
CA GLY A 120 -9.10 -2.59 3.95
C GLY A 120 -7.97 -2.06 4.85
N GLY A 121 -6.95 -1.43 4.26
CA GLY A 121 -5.84 -0.83 4.99
C GLY A 121 -4.82 -1.87 5.47
N GLN A 122 -4.16 -1.60 6.59
CA GLN A 122 -3.10 -2.48 7.10
C GLN A 122 -3.69 -3.61 7.95
N LEU A 123 -3.57 -4.85 7.47
CA LEU A 123 -4.06 -6.06 8.14
C LEU A 123 -3.10 -6.58 9.21
N PHE A 124 -1.79 -6.41 8.99
CA PHE A 124 -0.74 -6.87 9.90
C PHE A 124 0.46 -5.93 9.89
N ASN A 125 1.08 -5.71 11.03
CA ASN A 125 2.35 -4.97 11.15
C ASN A 125 3.05 -5.29 12.48
N ASP A 126 3.81 -6.38 12.47
CA ASP A 126 4.55 -6.82 13.66
C ASP A 126 5.90 -7.45 13.32
N ILE A 127 6.74 -7.60 14.35
CA ILE A 127 8.00 -8.35 14.29
C ILE A 127 7.65 -9.84 14.37
N LEU A 128 8.22 -10.62 13.44
CA LEU A 128 8.11 -12.06 13.46
C LEU A 128 9.14 -12.60 14.45
N GLU A 129 8.67 -13.10 15.58
CA GLU A 129 9.50 -13.88 16.49
C GLU A 129 9.87 -15.19 15.81
N ASN A 130 11.17 -15.41 15.57
CA ASN A 130 11.70 -16.69 15.11
C ASN A 130 11.35 -17.76 16.16
N SER A 131 10.30 -18.54 15.92
CA SER A 131 9.94 -19.71 16.75
C SER A 131 10.77 -20.93 16.36
#